data_AF-A0A392NLV9-F1
#
_entry.id   AF-A0A392NLV9-F1
#
_cell.length_a   1.000
_cell.length_b   1.000
_cell.length_c   1.000
_cell.angle_alpha   90.00
_cell.angle_beta   90.00
_cell.angle_gamma   90.00
#
_symmetry.space_group_name_H-M   'P 1'
#
loop_
_entity.id
_entity.type
_entity.pdbx_description
1 polymer ?
#
loop_
_entity_poly.entity_id
_entity_poly.type
_entity_poly.pdbx_seq_one_letter_code
_entity_poly.pdbx_strand_id
1 'polypeptide(L)' 'IDNNETLKVFRSGGADPDGDRPGDLYVTIKVREDPVFRREGSDIHVDTVLSITQ' A
#
# COMPACT_ATOMS: atom_id res chain seq x y z
N ILE A 1 -1.73 5.16 5.63
CA ILE A 1 -1.95 4.17 4.56
C ILE A 1 -0.83 3.17 4.65
N ASP A 2 -1.15 1.97 5.09
CA ASP A 2 -0.17 0.90 5.31
C ASP A 2 -0.40 -0.25 4.33
N ASN A 3 0.51 -1.21 4.33
CA ASN A 3 0.40 -2.38 3.48
C ASN A 3 -0.89 -3.17 3.78
N ASN A 4 -1.50 -3.76 2.76
CA ASN A 4 -2.74 -4.54 2.84
C ASN A 4 -4.02 -3.77 3.21
N GLU A 5 -3.95 -2.44 3.32
CA GLU A 5 -5.15 -1.62 3.36
C GLU A 5 -5.94 -1.81 2.05
N THR A 6 -7.27 -1.92 2.17
CA THR A 6 -8.14 -2.18 1.02
C THR A 6 -9.14 -1.05 0.84
N LEU A 7 -9.14 -0.42 -0.33
CA LEU A 7 -10.11 0.58 -0.74
C LEU A 7 -11.18 -0.07 -1.62
N LYS A 8 -12.45 0.25 -1.34
CA LYS A 8 -13.59 -0.14 -2.17
C LYS A 8 -14.04 1.02 -3.05
N VAL A 9 -14.09 0.79 -4.36
CA VAL A 9 -14.64 1.74 -5.34
C VAL A 9 -15.92 1.16 -5.92
N PHE A 10 -17.04 1.82 -5.65
CA PHE A 10 -18.35 1.34 -6.07
C PHE A 10 -18.51 1.35 -7.59
N ARG A 11 -19.11 0.28 -8.14
CA ARG A 11 -19.46 0.16 -9.57
C ARG A 11 -18.31 0.40 -10.56
N SER A 12 -17.08 0.18 -10.11
CA SER A 12 -15.85 0.33 -10.92
C SER A 12 -15.18 -1.02 -11.21
N GLY A 13 -15.84 -2.12 -10.83
CA GLY A 13 -15.40 -3.48 -11.11
C GLY A 13 -15.80 -3.96 -12.51
N GLY A 14 -15.73 -5.26 -12.73
CA GLY A 14 -16.06 -5.88 -14.01
C GLY A 14 -17.48 -5.57 -14.49
N ALA A 15 -17.65 -5.53 -15.81
CA ALA A 15 -18.96 -5.38 -16.44
C ALA A 15 -19.85 -6.58 -16.10
N ASP A 16 -21.14 -6.31 -15.89
CA ASP A 16 -22.16 -7.33 -15.77
C ASP A 16 -22.50 -7.87 -17.18
N PRO A 17 -22.41 -9.19 -17.42
CA PRO A 17 -22.78 -9.79 -18.70
C PRO A 17 -24.20 -9.44 -19.17
N ASP A 18 -25.13 -9.23 -18.23
CA ASP A 18 -26.54 -8.96 -18.52
C ASP A 18 -26.88 -7.44 -18.50
N GLY A 19 -25.86 -6.59 -18.26
CA GLY A 19 -25.95 -5.14 -18.46
C GLY A 19 -26.59 -4.34 -17.32
N ASP A 20 -26.81 -4.93 -16.14
CA ASP A 20 -27.50 -4.25 -15.03
C ASP A 20 -26.57 -3.24 -14.32
N ARG A 21 -25.56 -3.72 -13.57
CA ARG A 21 -24.59 -2.83 -12.88
C ARG A 21 -23.21 -3.45 -12.77
N PRO A 22 -22.13 -2.70 -13.09
CA PRO A 22 -20.77 -3.17 -12.83
C PRO A 22 -20.56 -3.53 -11.37
N GLY A 23 -19.73 -4.54 -11.12
CA GLY A 23 -19.32 -4.92 -9.78
C GLY A 23 -18.51 -3.82 -9.08
N ASP A 24 -18.07 -4.10 -7.85
CA ASP A 24 -17.19 -3.19 -7.11
C ASP A 24 -15.72 -3.53 -7.34
N LEU A 25 -14.87 -2.51 -7.39
CA LEU A 25 -13.42 -2.68 -7.47
C LEU A 25 -12.84 -2.63 -6.06
N TYR A 26 -12.09 -3.68 -5.69
CA TYR A 26 -11.32 -3.73 -4.47
C TYR A 26 -9.84 -3.52 -4.82
N VAL A 27 -9.23 -2.47 -4.25
CA VAL A 27 -7.83 -2.14 -4.45
C VAL A 27 -7.08 -2.43 -3.15
N THR A 28 -6.17 -3.40 -3.18
CA THR A 28 -5.26 -3.67 -2.07
C THR A 28 -3.95 -2.93 -2.27
N ILE A 29 -3.55 -2.16 -1.26
CA ILE A 29 -2.35 -1.35 -1.31
C ILE A 29 -1.14 -2.24 -1.00
N LYS A 30 -0.17 -2.21 -1.91
CA LYS A 30 1.15 -2.82 -1.72
C LYS A 30 2.21 -1.74 -1.66
N VAL A 31 2.75 -1.50 -0.47
CA VAL A 31 3.84 -0.53 -0.29
C VAL A 31 5.14 -1.21 -0.68
N ARG A 32 5.84 -0.65 -1.67
CA ARG A 32 7.16 -1.14 -2.09
C ARG A 32 8.19 -0.81 -1.02
N GLU A 33 9.07 -1.76 -0.73
CA GLU A 33 10.23 -1.52 0.14
C GLU A 33 11.12 -0.43 -0.46
N ASP A 34 11.55 0.51 0.39
CA ASP A 34 12.57 1.49 0.06
C ASP A 34 13.94 0.93 0.47
N PRO A 35 14.99 1.10 -0.35
CA PRO A 35 16.30 0.50 -0.05
C PRO A 35 17.02 1.15 1.15
N VAL A 36 16.60 2.32 1.62
CA VAL A 36 17.22 3.07 2.71
C VAL A 36 16.30 3.16 3.92
N PHE A 37 15.01 3.37 3.67
CA PHE A 37 14.04 3.64 4.72
C PHE A 37 13.10 2.46 4.96
N ARG A 38 12.80 2.22 6.23
CA ARG A 38 11.81 1.25 6.67
C ARG A 38 10.69 1.95 7.41
N ARG A 39 9.44 1.71 7.01
CA ARG A 39 8.24 2.25 7.67
C ARG A 39 7.68 1.23 8.65
N GLU A 40 7.45 1.65 9.89
CA GLU A 40 6.77 0.86 10.91
C GLU A 40 5.60 1.68 11.47
N GLY A 41 4.39 1.38 11.02
CA GLY A 41 3.20 2.16 11.36
C GLY A 41 3.33 3.61 10.91
N SER A 42 3.45 4.54 11.89
CA SER A 42 3.59 5.97 11.63
C SER A 42 5.05 6.44 11.60
N ASP A 43 6.00 5.57 11.91
CA ASP A 43 7.41 5.90 12.06
C ASP A 43 8.24 5.50 10.84
N ILE A 44 9.34 6.22 10.62
CA ILE A 44 10.33 5.96 9.57
C ILE A 44 11.68 5.70 10.24
N HIS A 45 12.27 4.56 9.92
CA HIS A 45 13.54 4.08 10.44
C HIS A 45 14.60 4.07 9.34
N VAL A 46 15.86 4.32 9.73
CA VAL A 46 17.04 4.15 8.88
C VAL A 46 18.19 3.66 9.75
N ASP A 47 18.97 2.73 9.24
CA ASP A 47 20.19 2.28 9.89
C ASP A 47 21.36 3.14 9.42
N THR A 48 22.18 3.60 10.37
CA THR A 48 23.37 4.40 10.08
C THR A 48 24.59 3.84 10.80
N VAL A 49 25.72 3.85 10.10
CA VAL A 49 26.99 3.40 10.68
C VAL A 49 27.66 4.61 11.34
N LEU A 50 27.83 4.54 12.66
CA LEU A 50 28.57 5.53 13.43
C LEU A 50 30.01 5.05 13.66
N SER A 51 30.97 5.94 13.46
CA SER A 51 32.38 5.71 13.78
C SER A 51 32.77 6.48 15.04
N ILE A 52 33.51 5.84 15.94
CA ILE A 52 34.05 6.47 17.15
C ILE A 52 35.51 6.81 16.91
N THR A 53 35.89 8.07 17.12
CA THR A 53 37.29 8.52 17.10
C THR A 53 37.88 8.50 18.50
N GLN A 54 39.10 7.97 18.65
CA GLN A 54 39.88 7.95 19.89
C GLN A 54 40.83 9.14 19.98
#